data_AF-A0A7D5E472-F1
#
_entry.id   AF-A0A7D5E472-F1
#
_cell.length_a   1.000
_cell.length_b   1.000
_cell.length_c   1.000
_cell.angle_alpha   90.00
_cell.angle_beta   90.00
_cell.angle_gamma   90.00
#
_symmetry.space_group_name_H-M   'P 1'
#
loop_
_entity.id
_entity.type
_entity.pdbx_description
1 polymer ?
#
loop_
_entity_poly.entity_id
_entity_poly.type
_entity_poly.pdbx_seq_one_letter_code
_entity_poly.pdbx_strand_id
1 'polypeptide(L)'
;MSTLSSLPSRPLTTTEVAALNDADAFDLVVPVEREEAVRTEDSEAVEVTEALVLAAGDWVKGVVHETDGWRVVEHVDVEGDDRTEAMLTCEEAVEDARKPGERADLDA
;
A
#
# COMPACT_ATOMS: atom_id res chain seq x y z
N MET A 1 1.07 -10.06 -12.75
CA MET A 1 1.18 -8.91 -11.84
C MET A 1 -0.04 -8.04 -12.05
N SER A 2 -0.87 -7.89 -11.01
CA SER A 2 -2.10 -7.10 -11.07
C SER A 2 -1.81 -5.70 -10.57
N THR A 3 -1.98 -4.69 -11.42
CA THR A 3 -1.87 -3.27 -11.05
C THR A 3 -3.23 -2.76 -10.58
N LEU A 4 -3.24 -1.92 -9.53
CA LEU A 4 -4.46 -1.26 -9.07
C LEU A 4 -4.71 -0.01 -9.90
N SER A 5 -5.24 -0.22 -11.11
CA SER A 5 -5.53 0.88 -12.07
C SER A 5 -6.53 1.92 -11.56
N SER A 6 -7.28 1.62 -10.50
CA SER A 6 -8.21 2.53 -9.83
C SER A 6 -7.53 3.53 -8.89
N LEU A 7 -6.29 3.28 -8.49
CA LEU A 7 -5.53 4.20 -7.64
C LEU A 7 -4.83 5.27 -8.51
N PRO A 8 -4.70 6.51 -8.00
CA PRO A 8 -3.91 7.54 -8.65
C PRO A 8 -2.49 7.06 -8.94
N SER A 9 -1.90 7.48 -10.06
CA SER A 9 -0.50 7.18 -10.39
C SER A 9 0.53 7.93 -9.54
N ARG A 10 0.14 8.33 -8.32
CA ARG A 10 0.96 9.06 -7.34
C ARG A 10 0.73 8.50 -5.93
N PRO A 11 1.63 8.78 -4.97
CA PRO A 11 1.40 8.52 -3.56
C PRO A 11 0.10 9.15 -3.07
N LEU A 12 -0.56 8.48 -2.12
CA LEU A 12 -1.81 8.95 -1.54
C LEU A 12 -1.54 9.86 -0.35
N THR A 13 -2.32 10.91 -0.22
CA THR A 13 -2.30 11.76 0.98
C THR A 13 -3.05 11.09 2.13
N THR A 14 -2.78 11.50 3.37
CA THR A 14 -3.53 11.04 4.55
C THR A 14 -5.05 11.18 4.39
N THR A 15 -5.52 12.26 3.75
CA THR A 15 -6.96 12.47 3.49
C THR A 15 -7.52 11.46 2.49
N GLU A 16 -6.76 11.11 1.45
CA GLU A 16 -7.20 10.11 0.46
C GLU A 16 -7.24 8.70 1.07
N VAL A 17 -6.28 8.36 1.93
CA VAL A 17 -6.30 7.09 2.68
C VAL A 17 -7.52 7.00 3.60
N ALA A 18 -7.88 8.09 4.27
CA ALA A 18 -9.10 8.15 5.07
C ALA A 18 -10.35 7.96 4.18
N ALA A 19 -10.41 8.64 3.04
CA ALA A 19 -11.51 8.50 2.09
C ALA A 19 -11.63 7.07 1.52
N LEU A 20 -10.53 6.32 1.40
CA LEU A 20 -10.56 4.91 1.02
C LEU A 20 -11.13 4.00 2.12
N ASN A 21 -10.86 4.31 3.39
CA ASN A 21 -11.46 3.58 4.52
C ASN A 21 -12.96 3.87 4.66
N ASP A 22 -13.41 5.07 4.29
CA ASP A 22 -14.82 5.44 4.29
C ASP A 22 -15.58 4.90 3.06
N ALA A 23 -14.87 4.35 2.06
CA ALA A 23 -15.47 3.80 0.85
C ALA A 23 -15.88 2.33 1.04
N ASP A 24 -17.01 1.94 0.47
CA ASP A 24 -17.52 0.55 0.51
C ASP A 24 -16.66 -0.48 -0.25
N ALA A 25 -15.52 -0.07 -0.80
CA ALA A 25 -14.62 -0.92 -1.59
C ALA A 25 -13.64 -1.73 -0.73
N PHE A 26 -13.33 -1.25 0.47
CA PHE A 26 -12.38 -1.88 1.38
C PHE A 26 -12.97 -1.95 2.78
N ASP A 27 -12.69 -3.03 3.50
CA ASP A 27 -13.04 -3.13 4.91
C ASP A 27 -12.07 -2.32 5.78
N LEU A 28 -10.81 -2.25 5.35
CA LEU A 28 -9.74 -1.55 6.04
C LEU A 28 -8.59 -1.21 5.10
N VAL A 29 -8.06 0.00 5.23
CA VAL A 29 -6.84 0.45 4.54
C VAL A 29 -5.87 1.01 5.57
N VAL A 30 -4.70 0.39 5.69
CA VAL A 30 -3.67 0.77 6.67
C VAL A 30 -2.46 1.33 5.92
N PRO A 31 -2.06 2.59 6.15
CA PRO A 31 -0.78 3.08 5.67
C PRO A 31 0.34 2.48 6.52
N VAL A 32 1.31 1.84 5.87
CA VAL A 32 2.47 1.23 6.54
C VAL A 32 3.46 2.32 6.97
N GLU A 33 3.70 3.29 6.08
CA GLU A 33 4.58 4.43 6.38
C GLU A 33 4.01 5.74 5.83
N ARG A 34 4.43 6.85 6.45
CA ARG A 34 4.05 8.21 6.05
C ARG A 34 5.29 9.05 5.89
N GLU A 35 5.33 9.80 4.81
CA GLU A 35 6.46 10.66 4.46
C GLU A 35 5.98 12.06 4.16
N GLU A 36 6.80 13.04 4.56
CA GLU A 36 6.57 14.44 4.23
C GLU A 36 6.97 14.70 2.78
N ALA A 37 6.02 15.16 1.98
CA ALA A 37 6.22 15.60 0.60
C ALA A 37 5.78 17.07 0.45
N VAL A 38 6.08 17.67 -0.70
CA VAL A 38 5.65 19.03 -1.03
C VAL A 38 4.72 18.99 -2.23
N ARG A 39 3.53 19.57 -2.10
CA ARG A 39 2.59 19.70 -3.23
C ARG A 39 3.16 20.64 -4.27
N THR A 40 3.15 20.22 -5.53
CA THR A 40 3.67 21.02 -6.64
C THR A 40 2.85 22.28 -6.93
N GLU A 41 1.57 22.28 -6.58
CA GLU A 41 0.63 23.38 -6.88
C GLU A 41 0.89 24.60 -5.99
N ASP A 42 1.00 24.39 -4.68
CA ASP A 42 1.03 25.47 -3.69
C ASP A 42 2.31 25.47 -2.81
N SER A 43 3.24 24.54 -3.05
CA SER A 43 4.46 24.34 -2.26
C SER A 43 4.21 24.06 -0.77
N GLU A 44 3.02 23.60 -0.42
CA GLU A 44 2.68 23.22 0.95
C GLU A 44 3.19 21.81 1.28
N ALA A 45 3.68 21.64 2.50
CA ALA A 45 4.03 20.34 3.04
C ALA A 45 2.76 19.48 3.19
N VAL A 46 2.83 18.24 2.74
CA VAL A 46 1.74 17.26 2.81
C VAL A 46 2.31 15.90 3.20
N GLU A 47 1.62 15.19 4.08
CA GLU A 47 1.96 13.80 4.36
C GLU A 47 1.35 12.88 3.30
N VAL A 48 2.20 12.04 2.73
CA VAL A 48 1.83 11.02 1.75
C VAL A 48 2.24 9.63 2.22
N THR A 49 1.64 8.62 1.62
CA THR A 49 2.02 7.23 1.80
C THR A 49 2.21 6.57 0.45
N GLU A 50 3.31 5.84 0.34
CA GLU A 50 3.68 5.04 -0.83
C GLU A 50 3.40 3.56 -0.59
N ALA A 51 2.87 3.20 0.58
CA ALA A 51 2.83 1.81 1.04
C ALA A 51 1.59 1.56 1.90
N LEU A 52 0.76 0.61 1.47
CA LEU A 52 -0.54 0.34 2.09
C LEU A 52 -0.75 -1.17 2.26
N VAL A 53 -1.48 -1.53 3.30
CA VAL A 53 -2.16 -2.82 3.41
C VAL A 53 -3.65 -2.60 3.17
N LEU A 54 -4.22 -3.32 2.21
CA LEU A 54 -5.62 -3.27 1.80
C LEU A 54 -6.31 -4.56 2.22
N ALA A 55 -7.40 -4.48 2.96
CA ALA A 55 -8.25 -5.62 3.28
C ALA A 55 -9.66 -5.42 2.70
N ALA A 56 -10.17 -6.44 2.02
CA ALA A 56 -11.54 -6.44 1.52
C ALA A 56 -12.07 -7.87 1.41
N GLY A 57 -13.21 -8.14 2.05
CA GLY A 57 -13.85 -9.45 2.05
C GLY A 57 -12.89 -10.54 2.52
N ASP A 58 -12.59 -11.44 1.60
CA ASP A 58 -11.78 -12.65 1.76
C ASP A 58 -10.31 -12.47 1.35
N TRP A 59 -9.79 -11.25 1.26
CA TRP A 59 -8.38 -11.05 0.93
C TRP A 59 -7.75 -9.85 1.64
N VAL A 60 -6.43 -9.94 1.81
CA VAL A 60 -5.54 -8.86 2.22
C VAL A 60 -4.40 -8.73 1.22
N LYS A 61 -4.03 -7.49 0.85
CA LYS A 61 -2.92 -7.21 -0.06
C LYS A 61 -2.00 -6.16 0.51
N GLY A 62 -0.70 -6.42 0.42
CA GLY A 62 0.34 -5.41 0.54
C GLY A 62 0.57 -4.73 -0.81
N VAL A 63 0.57 -3.41 -0.85
CA VAL A 63 0.80 -2.63 -2.07
C VAL A 63 1.81 -1.53 -1.84
N VAL A 64 2.65 -1.31 -2.85
CA VAL A 64 3.65 -0.23 -2.87
C VAL A 64 3.49 0.59 -4.13
N HIS A 65 3.70 1.90 -4.03
CA HIS A 65 3.79 2.81 -5.16
C HIS A 65 5.25 2.85 -5.63
N GLU A 66 5.43 2.65 -6.94
CA GLU A 66 6.71 2.73 -7.61
C GLU A 66 6.62 3.70 -8.80
N THR A 67 7.71 3.88 -9.54
CA THR A 67 7.75 4.77 -10.71
C THR A 67 6.66 4.46 -11.75
N ASP A 68 6.29 3.18 -11.91
CA ASP A 68 5.27 2.72 -12.86
C ASP A 68 3.85 2.63 -12.26
N GLY A 69 3.67 3.04 -11.00
CA GLY A 69 2.39 3.07 -10.29
C GLY A 69 2.28 2.06 -9.14
N TRP A 70 1.05 1.75 -8.74
CA TRP A 70 0.78 0.84 -7.62
C TRP A 70 0.96 -0.63 -8.01
N ARG A 71 1.80 -1.32 -7.25
CA ARG A 71 2.14 -2.72 -7.41
C ARG A 71 1.74 -3.51 -6.16
N VAL A 72 1.07 -4.64 -6.36
CA VAL A 72 0.84 -5.64 -5.30
C VAL A 72 2.15 -6.39 -5.05
N VAL A 73 2.63 -6.36 -3.80
CA VAL A 73 3.83 -7.10 -3.36
C VAL A 73 3.47 -8.41 -2.70
N GLU A 74 2.31 -8.48 -2.05
CA GLU A 74 1.81 -9.67 -1.38
C GLU A 74 0.28 -9.72 -1.47
N HIS A 75 -0.26 -10.93 -1.57
CA HIS A 75 -1.68 -11.22 -1.58
C HIS A 75 -1.92 -12.46 -0.72
N VAL A 76 -2.71 -12.31 0.34
CA VAL A 76 -3.12 -13.41 1.20
C VAL A 76 -4.64 -13.53 1.13
N ASP A 77 -5.13 -14.70 0.72
CA ASP A 77 -6.55 -15.04 0.85
C ASP A 77 -6.86 -15.37 2.32
N VAL A 78 -8.00 -14.90 2.81
CA VAL A 78 -8.45 -15.04 4.19
C VAL A 78 -9.73 -15.86 4.23
N GLU A 79 -9.69 -16.98 4.96
CA GLU A 79 -10.86 -17.81 5.22
C GLU A 79 -11.45 -17.49 6.61
N GLY A 80 -12.60 -16.83 6.63
CA GLY A 80 -13.29 -16.46 7.87
C GLY A 80 -12.87 -15.10 8.42
N ASP A 81 -13.03 -14.90 9.74
CA ASP A 81 -12.87 -13.59 10.38
C ASP A 81 -11.44 -13.27 10.87
N ASP A 82 -10.51 -14.23 10.85
CA ASP A 82 -9.14 -14.02 11.33
C ASP A 82 -8.22 -13.52 10.22
N ARG A 83 -8.12 -12.20 10.11
CA ARG A 83 -7.24 -11.50 9.15
C ARG A 83 -5.93 -11.00 9.76
N THR A 84 -5.70 -11.22 11.05
CA THR A 84 -4.56 -10.62 11.75
C THR A 84 -3.24 -11.10 11.17
N GLU A 85 -3.13 -12.42 10.94
CA GLU A 85 -1.93 -13.02 10.35
C GLU A 85 -1.71 -12.53 8.92
N ALA A 86 -2.78 -12.49 8.10
CA ALA A 86 -2.72 -11.98 6.73
C ALA A 86 -2.27 -10.51 6.66
N MET A 87 -2.72 -9.68 7.59
CA MET A 87 -2.29 -8.29 7.70
C MET A 87 -0.80 -8.18 8.04
N LEU A 88 -0.33 -8.94 9.04
CA LEU A 88 1.08 -8.94 9.44
C LEU A 88 1.99 -9.43 8.30
N THR A 89 1.61 -10.49 7.58
CA THR A 89 2.35 -10.98 6.41
C THR A 89 2.43 -9.92 5.31
N CYS A 90 1.31 -9.24 5.03
CA CYS A 90 1.31 -8.18 4.03
C CYS A 90 2.11 -6.94 4.46
N GLU A 91 2.11 -6.60 5.75
CA GLU A 91 2.91 -5.51 6.32
C GLU A 91 4.40 -5.81 6.16
N GLU A 92 4.85 -6.99 6.58
CA GLU A 92 6.25 -7.42 6.45
C GLU A 92 6.72 -7.41 4.99
N ALA A 93 5.90 -7.93 4.06
CA ALA A 93 6.22 -7.94 2.64
C ALA A 93 6.31 -6.53 2.04
N VAL A 94 5.51 -5.58 2.54
CA VAL A 94 5.59 -4.17 2.14
C VAL A 94 6.89 -3.55 2.66
N GLU A 95 7.22 -3.76 3.93
CA GLU A 95 8.48 -3.27 4.51
C GLU A 95 9.70 -3.83 3.76
N ASP A 96 9.71 -5.13 3.45
CA ASP A 96 10.79 -5.77 2.68
C ASP A 96 10.90 -5.23 1.25
N ALA A 97 9.77 -5.00 0.59
CA ALA A 97 9.77 -4.43 -0.76
C ALA A 97 10.32 -2.99 -0.81
N ARG A 98 10.24 -2.25 0.32
CA ARG A 98 10.75 -0.88 0.43
C ARG A 98 12.22 -0.79 0.84
N LYS A 99 12.77 -1.81 1.52
CA LYS A 99 14.17 -1.80 1.95
C LYS A 99 15.09 -1.55 0.75
N PRO A 100 15.88 -0.45 0.74
CA PRO A 100 16.81 -0.18 -0.35
C PRO A 100 17.96 -1.18 -0.26
N GLY A 101 17.85 -2.32 -0.95
CA GLY A 101 18.95 -3.29 -0.97
C GLY A 101 18.66 -4.73 -1.37
N GLU A 102 17.42 -5.17 -1.60
CA GLU A 102 17.17 -6.60 -1.95
C GLU A 102 16.41 -6.77 -3.26
N ARG A 103 16.82 -6.00 -4.28
CA ARG A 103 16.46 -6.25 -5.69
C ARG A 103 17.66 -6.53 -6.59
N ALA A 104 18.86 -6.43 -6.05
CA ALA A 104 20.08 -6.92 -6.67
C ALA A 104 20.60 -8.00 -5.72
N ASP A 105 20.39 -9.28 -6.05
CA ASP A 105 21.13 -10.48 -5.56
C ASP A 105 20.28 -11.78 -5.62
N LEU A 106 19.36 -11.94 -6.58
CA LEU A 106 18.78 -13.25 -6.90
C LEU A 106 19.13 -13.80 -8.30
N ASP A 107 20.14 -13.22 -8.95
CA ASP A 107 20.71 -13.75 -10.21
C ASP A 107 22.23 -13.48 -10.30
N ALA A 108 23.03 -14.14 -9.44
CA ALA A 108 24.48 -14.24 -9.58
C ALA A 108 24.94 -15.71 -9.60
#